data_AF-A0A330LNM3-F1
#
_entry.id   AF-A0A330LNM3-F1
#
_cell.length_a   1.000
_cell.length_b   1.000
_cell.length_c   1.000
_cell.angle_alpha   90.00
_cell.angle_beta   90.00
_cell.angle_gamma   90.00
#
_symmetry.space_group_name_H-M   'P 1'
#
loop_
_entity.id
_entity.type
_entity.pdbx_description
1 polymer ?
#
loop_
_entity_poly.entity_id
_entity_poly.type
_entity_poly.pdbx_seq_one_letter_code
_entity_poly.pdbx_strand_id
1 'polypeptide(L)' 'MQLAAIDTAQAIDDINLPGFKLHPLKGNRDGIWSITVNGNWRITFEFINGNAL' A
#
# COMPACT_ATOMS: atom_id res chain seq x y z
N MET A 1 10.62 7.55 3.43
CA MET A 1 10.89 6.10 3.60
C MET A 1 9.73 5.22 3.13
N GLN A 2 8.44 5.57 3.33
CA GLN A 2 7.32 4.73 2.86
C GLN A 2 7.26 4.56 1.33
N LEU A 3 7.60 5.60 0.57
CA LEU A 3 7.61 5.50 -0.90
C LEU A 3 8.68 4.52 -1.40
N ALA A 4 9.85 4.49 -0.75
CA ALA A 4 10.90 3.53 -1.08
C ALA A 4 10.49 2.09 -0.77
N ALA A 5 9.76 1.85 0.33
CA ALA A 5 9.26 0.53 0.66
C ALA A 5 8.23 0.02 -0.37
N ILE A 6 7.36 0.91 -0.88
CA ILE A 6 6.42 0.59 -1.97
C ILE A 6 7.18 0.31 -3.28
N ASP A 7 8.18 1.12 -3.61
CA ASP A 7 8.96 1.02 -4.86
C ASP A 7 9.80 -0.26 -4.92
N THR A 8 10.29 -0.76 -3.78
CA THR A 8 11.10 -1.98 -3.72
C THR A 8 10.29 -3.26 -3.49
N ALA A 9 8.99 -3.15 -3.21
CA ALA A 9 8.16 -4.31 -2.88
C ALA A 9 7.91 -5.18 -4.11
N GLN A 10 8.17 -6.48 -3.99
CA GLN A 10 7.87 -7.46 -5.04
C GLN A 10 6.55 -8.18 -4.76
N ALA A 11 6.14 -8.23 -3.49
CA ALA A 11 4.86 -8.72 -3.04
C ALA A 11 4.17 -7.69 -2.14
N ILE A 12 2.83 -7.75 -2.09
CA ILE A 12 2.04 -6.87 -1.23
C ILE A 12 2.38 -7.06 0.26
N ASP A 13 2.80 -8.26 0.62
CA ASP A 13 3.24 -8.62 1.98
C ASP A 13 4.54 -7.90 2.38
N ASP A 14 5.39 -7.50 1.43
CA ASP A 14 6.61 -6.72 1.72
C ASP A 14 6.26 -5.32 2.26
N ILE A 15 5.06 -4.83 1.95
CA ILE A 15 4.53 -3.53 2.40
C ILE A 15 3.73 -3.69 3.70
N ASN A 16 3.48 -4.92 4.17
CA ASN A 16 2.74 -5.20 5.42
C ASN A 16 3.61 -4.99 6.67
N LEU A 17 4.29 -3.83 6.73
CA LEU A 17 5.17 -3.47 7.82
C LEU A 17 4.36 -2.96 9.03
N PRO A 18 4.83 -3.25 10.27
CA PRO A 18 4.23 -2.70 11.47
C PRO A 18 4.12 -1.16 11.40
N GLY A 19 2.91 -0.65 11.59
CA GLY A 19 2.62 0.79 11.53
C GLY A 19 2.10 1.31 10.18
N PHE A 20 2.31 0.59 9.08
CA PHE A 20 1.76 0.98 7.77
C PHE A 20 0.27 0.70 7.69
N LYS A 21 -0.26 -0.23 8.50
CA LYS A 21 -1.69 -0.59 8.54
C LYS A 21 -2.23 -0.86 7.13
N LEU A 22 -1.51 -1.69 6.38
CA LEU A 22 -1.87 -2.06 5.01
C LEU A 22 -3.25 -2.72 5.00
N HIS A 23 -4.15 -2.23 4.15
CA HIS A 23 -5.46 -2.84 3.95
C HIS A 23 -5.97 -2.58 2.54
N PRO A 24 -6.71 -3.54 1.95
CA PRO A 24 -7.40 -3.33 0.69
C PRO A 24 -8.61 -2.41 0.92
N LEU A 25 -8.87 -1.55 -0.06
CA LEU A 25 -10.10 -0.78 -0.14
C LEU A 25 -11.22 -1.65 -0.73
N LYS A 26 -12.47 -1.26 -0.49
CA LYS A 26 -13.67 -2.01 -0.90
C LYS A 26 -14.57 -1.16 -1.79
N GLY A 27 -15.46 -1.81 -2.53
CA GLY A 27 -16.48 -1.15 -3.36
C GLY A 27 -15.92 -0.70 -4.70
N ASN A 28 -16.07 0.59 -5.03
CA ASN A 28 -15.57 1.16 -6.29
C ASN A 28 -14.02 1.29 -6.35
N ARG A 29 -13.33 0.94 -5.26
CA ARG A 29 -11.87 0.94 -5.14
C ARG A 29 -11.32 -0.46 -4.85
N ASP A 30 -12.09 -1.48 -5.19
CA ASP A 30 -11.61 -2.86 -5.09
C ASP A 30 -10.37 -3.04 -5.97
N GLY A 31 -9.33 -3.70 -5.45
CA GLY A 31 -8.00 -3.78 -6.07
C GLY A 31 -7.01 -2.67 -5.69
N ILE A 32 -7.46 -1.61 -5.00
CA ILE A 32 -6.61 -0.55 -4.47
C ILE A 32 -6.22 -0.86 -3.03
N TRP A 33 -4.96 -0.63 -2.69
CA TRP A 33 -4.40 -0.77 -1.36
C TRP A 33 -4.17 0.58 -0.70
N SER A 34 -4.18 0.60 0.63
CA SER A 34 -3.98 1.81 1.42
C SER A 34 -3.00 1.57 2.56
N ILE A 35 -2.04 2.48 2.72
CA ILE A 35 -1.14 2.54 3.88
C ILE A 35 -1.25 3.88 4.61
N THR A 36 -0.96 3.85 5.91
CA THR A 36 -0.89 5.00 6.80
C THR A 36 0.51 5.60 6.80
N VAL A 37 0.59 6.91 6.57
CA VAL A 37 1.85 7.66 6.61
C VAL A 37 2.07 8.31 7.98
N ASN A 38 1.18 9.25 8.34
CA ASN A 38 1.18 9.93 9.63
C ASN A 38 -0.22 10.50 9.90
N GLY A 39 -0.75 10.31 11.10
CA GLY A 39 -2.09 10.76 11.49
C GLY A 39 -3.16 10.28 10.51
N ASN A 40 -3.82 11.24 9.83
CA ASN A 40 -4.87 10.96 8.85
C ASN A 40 -4.36 10.81 7.41
N TRP A 41 -3.07 11.00 7.16
CA TRP A 41 -2.52 10.85 5.81
C TRP A 41 -2.45 9.38 5.40
N ARG A 42 -2.92 9.10 4.18
CA ARG A 42 -2.93 7.78 3.56
C ARG A 42 -2.32 7.87 2.17
N ILE A 43 -1.55 6.85 1.77
CA ILE A 43 -1.16 6.62 0.39
C ILE A 43 -2.00 5.46 -0.12
N THR A 44 -2.59 5.63 -1.30
CA THR A 44 -3.34 4.59 -1.99
C THR A 44 -2.67 4.27 -3.32
N PHE A 45 -2.52 2.99 -3.63
CA PHE A 45 -1.87 2.52 -4.87
C PHE A 45 -2.55 1.24 -5.33
N GLU A 46 -2.46 0.98 -6.63
CA GLU A 46 -2.83 -0.33 -7.18
C GLU A 46 -1.63 -1.26 -7.09
N PHE A 47 -1.84 -2.52 -6.71
CA PHE A 47 -0.77 -3.51 -6.69
C PHE A 47 -1.09 -4.59 -7.73
N ILE A 48 -0.38 -4.55 -8.86
CA ILE A 48 -0.63 -5.43 -10.01
C ILE A 48 0.68 -6.15 -10.35
N ASN A 49 0.69 -7.49 -10.22
CA ASN A 49 1.80 -8.36 -10.61
C ASN A 49 3.18 -7.94 -10.07
N GLY A 50 3.25 -7.49 -8.81
CA GLY A 50 4.51 -7.09 -8.18
C GLY A 50 4.95 -5.65 -8.49
N ASN A 51 4.11 -4.86 -9.18
CA ASN A 51 4.34 -3.43 -9.40
C ASN A 51 3.25 -2.62 -8.70
N ALA A 52 3.66 -1.52 -8.07
CA ALA A 52 2.76 -0.50 -7.55
C ALA A 52 2.61 0.63 -8.59
N LEU A 53 1.36 0.98 -8.95
CA LEU A 53 1.01 2.06 -9.87
C LEU A 53 0.31 3.22 -9.13
#